data_AF-A0A178IGE8-F1
#
_entry.id   AF-A0A178IGE8-F1
#
_cell.length_a   1.000
_cell.length_b   1.000
_cell.length_c   1.000
_cell.angle_alpha   90.00
_cell.angle_beta   90.00
_cell.angle_gamma   90.00
#
_symmetry.space_group_name_H-M   'P 1'
#
loop_
_entity.id
_entity.type
_entity.pdbx_description
1 polymer ?
#
loop_
_entity_poly.entity_id
_entity_poly.type
_entity_poly.pdbx_seq_one_letter_code
_entity_poly.pdbx_strand_id
1 'polypeptide(L)'
;MTTETTCVLETLHLPQGRKRASIHRELLHHIEAGETLLFRVLRGYIGAALWTSSDDNGTPLDRDHGIADLAVESLISAWVECSCFCRECETDLTHLDDERNGHDFWLTRNHHGGYLDESVNDEPAEFAMQQLTRAGESFGEVDLYIGDDRKLHFSNESRVA
;
A
#
# COMPACT_ATOMS: atom_id res chain seq x y z
N MET A 1 9.96 -20.38 9.38
CA MET A 1 9.77 -19.93 7.99
C MET A 1 9.98 -18.43 8.01
N THR A 2 11.18 -17.97 7.65
CA THR A 2 11.69 -16.60 7.87
C THR A 2 12.51 -16.18 6.66
N THR A 3 11.95 -16.36 5.46
CA THR A 3 12.68 -16.18 4.20
C THR A 3 12.06 -15.14 3.27
N GLU A 4 10.81 -14.70 3.48
CA GLU A 4 10.18 -13.71 2.62
C GLU A 4 10.47 -12.27 3.04
N THR A 5 10.47 -11.97 4.34
CA THR A 5 10.77 -10.62 4.86
C THR A 5 12.19 -10.16 4.50
N THR A 6 13.15 -11.09 4.41
CA THR A 6 14.54 -10.81 4.05
C THR A 6 14.68 -10.34 2.60
N CYS A 7 13.88 -10.88 1.68
CA CYS A 7 13.97 -10.58 0.24
C CYS A 7 13.55 -9.14 -0.10
N VAL A 8 12.66 -8.57 0.72
CA VAL A 8 12.08 -7.25 0.46
C VAL A 8 13.00 -6.14 0.95
N LEU A 9 13.69 -6.30 2.09
CA LEU A 9 14.72 -5.33 2.50
C LEU A 9 16.00 -5.37 1.64
N GLU A 10 16.27 -6.51 1.00
CA GLU A 10 17.41 -6.67 0.07
C GLU A 10 17.24 -5.89 -1.24
N THR A 11 16.00 -5.72 -1.73
CA THR A 11 15.76 -5.01 -3.00
C THR A 11 16.00 -3.49 -2.89
N LEU A 12 15.89 -2.91 -1.69
CA LEU A 12 16.31 -1.52 -1.44
C LEU A 12 17.82 -1.34 -1.20
N HIS A 13 18.62 -2.42 -1.15
CA HIS A 13 20.04 -2.34 -0.74
C HIS A 13 20.24 -1.47 0.52
N LEU A 14 19.36 -1.56 1.52
CA LEU A 14 19.48 -0.72 2.72
C LEU A 14 20.75 -1.14 3.48
N PRO A 15 21.82 -0.32 3.47
CA PRO A 15 23.03 -0.66 4.20
C PRO A 15 22.71 -0.67 5.68
N GLN A 16 23.10 -1.74 6.38
CA GLN A 16 23.07 -1.79 7.84
C GLN A 16 23.79 -0.53 8.39
N GLY A 17 23.03 0.37 9.01
CA GLY A 17 23.56 1.63 9.58
C GLY A 17 23.01 2.95 9.00
N ARG A 18 22.11 2.94 7.99
CA ARG A 18 21.40 4.18 7.60
C ARG A 18 20.42 4.64 8.68
N LYS A 19 20.38 5.95 8.96
CA LYS A 19 19.42 6.56 9.90
C LYS A 19 18.00 6.42 9.33
N ARG A 20 17.02 6.02 10.16
CA ARG A 20 15.58 5.89 9.82
C ARG A 20 15.01 7.09 9.04
N ALA A 21 15.38 8.31 9.44
CA ALA A 21 14.95 9.54 8.75
C ALA A 21 15.46 9.66 7.29
N SER A 22 16.55 8.99 6.94
CA SER A 22 17.04 8.95 5.56
C SER A 22 16.16 8.07 4.69
N ILE A 23 15.80 6.88 5.20
CA ILE A 23 14.93 5.92 4.51
C ILE A 23 13.56 6.54 4.27
N HIS A 24 13.01 7.20 5.29
CA HIS A 24 11.74 7.91 5.20
C HIS A 24 11.73 8.90 4.02
N ARG A 25 12.72 9.81 3.95
CA ARG A 25 12.79 10.80 2.87
C ARG A 25 12.99 10.18 1.49
N GLU A 26 13.79 9.11 1.41
CA GLU A 26 14.06 8.41 0.15
C GLU A 26 12.80 7.73 -0.38
N LEU A 27 12.06 7.02 0.48
CA LEU A 27 10.77 6.42 0.11
C LEU A 27 9.76 7.49 -0.32
N LEU A 28 9.62 8.58 0.45
CA LEU A 28 8.73 9.69 0.08
C LEU A 28 9.10 10.28 -1.29
N HIS A 29 10.39 10.49 -1.55
CA HIS A 29 10.85 11.01 -2.84
C HIS A 29 10.44 10.09 -4.00
N HIS A 30 10.63 8.78 -3.86
CA HIS A 30 10.26 7.84 -4.91
C HIS A 30 8.75 7.69 -5.09
N ILE A 31 7.97 7.74 -4.00
CA ILE A 31 6.50 7.76 -4.04
C ILE A 31 6.01 9.01 -4.77
N GLU A 32 6.56 10.19 -4.46
CA GLU A 32 6.20 11.45 -5.10
C GLU A 32 6.57 11.47 -6.59
N ALA A 33 7.77 10.98 -6.92
CA ALA A 33 8.25 10.92 -8.29
C ALA A 33 7.54 9.84 -9.13
N GLY A 34 6.97 8.81 -8.49
CA GLY A 34 6.21 7.75 -9.17
C GLY A 34 7.04 7.01 -10.22
N GLU A 35 8.34 6.80 -9.97
CA GLU A 35 9.29 6.34 -10.99
C GLU A 35 9.02 4.90 -11.47
N THR A 36 8.48 4.06 -10.59
CA THR A 36 8.18 2.66 -10.87
C THR A 36 6.69 2.36 -10.65
N LEU A 37 6.23 1.26 -11.23
CA LEU A 37 4.88 0.73 -10.98
C LEU A 37 4.63 0.58 -9.48
N LEU A 38 5.58 -0.01 -8.74
CA LEU A 38 5.45 -0.22 -7.30
C LEU A 38 5.23 1.09 -6.53
N PHE A 39 5.92 2.17 -6.90
CA PHE A 39 5.74 3.46 -6.21
C PHE A 39 4.40 4.12 -6.54
N ARG A 40 3.87 3.91 -7.75
CA ARG A 40 2.53 4.38 -8.13
C ARG A 40 1.43 3.57 -7.44
N VAL A 41 1.56 2.24 -7.40
CA VAL A 41 0.68 1.37 -6.59
C VAL A 41 0.71 1.78 -5.12
N LEU A 42 1.90 1.97 -4.54
CA LEU A 42 2.03 2.39 -3.14
C LEU A 42 1.37 3.76 -2.89
N ARG A 43 1.49 4.70 -3.83
CA ARG A 43 0.84 6.01 -3.73
C ARG A 43 -0.69 5.88 -3.69
N GLY A 44 -1.25 5.10 -4.61
CA GLY A 44 -2.69 4.85 -4.67
C GLY A 44 -3.21 4.15 -3.43
N TYR A 45 -2.48 3.15 -2.94
CA TYR A 45 -2.78 2.41 -1.71
C TYR A 45 -2.85 3.32 -0.49
N ILE A 46 -1.82 4.17 -0.28
CA ILE A 46 -1.80 5.11 0.85
C ILE A 46 -2.88 6.19 0.68
N GLY A 47 -3.11 6.66 -0.55
CA GLY A 47 -4.16 7.64 -0.85
C GLY A 47 -5.55 7.12 -0.49
N ALA A 48 -5.87 5.88 -0.86
CA ALA A 48 -7.12 5.23 -0.49
C ALA A 48 -7.24 5.02 1.02
N ALA A 49 -6.15 4.64 1.70
CA ALA A 49 -6.13 4.50 3.14
C ALA A 49 -6.45 5.81 3.87
N LEU A 50 -5.82 6.91 3.48
CA LEU A 50 -6.12 8.23 4.01
C LEU A 50 -7.59 8.63 3.77
N TRP A 51 -8.10 8.34 2.57
CA TRP A 51 -9.45 8.70 2.17
C TRP A 51 -10.54 7.93 2.93
N THR A 52 -10.35 6.64 3.19
CA THR A 52 -11.37 5.82 3.87
C THR A 52 -11.26 5.80 5.39
N SER A 53 -10.12 6.19 5.95
CA SER A 53 -9.90 6.18 7.41
C SER A 53 -10.24 7.51 8.06
N SER A 54 -10.49 7.50 9.36
CA SER A 54 -10.85 8.68 10.16
C SER A 54 -10.16 8.66 11.52
N ASP A 55 -9.97 9.83 12.12
CA ASP A 55 -9.49 9.97 13.49
C ASP A 55 -10.54 9.54 14.53
N ASP A 56 -10.17 9.57 15.81
CA ASP A 56 -11.05 9.21 16.93
C ASP A 56 -12.32 10.10 17.03
N ASN A 57 -12.33 11.25 16.37
CA ASN A 57 -13.48 12.15 16.31
C ASN A 57 -14.34 11.94 15.06
N GLY A 58 -13.98 10.99 14.19
CA GLY A 58 -14.63 10.74 12.91
C GLY A 58 -14.26 11.75 11.82
N THR A 59 -13.16 12.49 11.98
CA THR A 59 -12.62 13.38 10.94
C THR A 59 -11.84 12.55 9.91
N PRO A 60 -12.16 12.64 8.62
CA PRO A 60 -11.38 11.96 7.58
C PRO A 60 -9.90 12.32 7.64
N LEU A 61 -9.01 11.32 7.54
CA LEU A 61 -7.57 11.55 7.69
C LEU A 61 -6.97 12.32 6.51
N ASP A 62 -7.50 12.15 5.31
CA ASP A 62 -7.09 12.88 4.10
C ASP A 62 -7.33 14.41 4.16
N ARG A 63 -8.08 14.89 5.16
CA ARG A 63 -8.31 16.33 5.38
C ARG A 63 -7.03 17.04 5.81
N ASP A 64 -6.35 16.49 6.81
CA ASP A 64 -5.28 17.16 7.55
C ASP A 64 -3.94 16.39 7.47
N HIS A 65 -3.95 15.17 6.93
CA HIS A 65 -2.77 14.31 6.81
C HIS A 65 -2.49 13.89 5.36
N GLY A 66 -1.22 13.62 5.09
CA GLY A 66 -0.75 13.06 3.83
C GLY A 66 0.31 11.97 4.02
N ILE A 67 0.84 11.49 2.90
CA ILE A 67 1.85 10.42 2.85
C ILE A 67 3.07 10.72 3.75
N ALA A 68 3.44 12.00 3.85
CA ALA A 68 4.58 12.45 4.64
C ALA A 68 4.40 12.31 6.16
N ASP A 69 3.17 12.09 6.63
CA ASP A 69 2.83 11.94 8.05
C ASP A 69 2.91 10.50 8.54
N LEU A 70 3.16 9.53 7.66
CA LEU A 70 3.34 8.12 8.06
C LEU A 70 4.63 7.92 8.86
N ALA A 71 4.59 7.00 9.82
CA ALA A 71 5.81 6.49 10.42
C ALA A 71 6.62 5.69 9.38
N VAL A 72 7.94 5.63 9.56
CA VAL A 72 8.82 4.97 8.58
C VAL A 72 8.56 3.47 8.57
N GLU A 73 8.22 2.89 9.71
CA GLU A 73 7.84 1.50 9.87
C GLU A 73 6.56 1.18 9.05
N SER A 74 5.57 2.07 9.07
CA SER A 74 4.33 1.96 8.30
C SER A 74 4.59 2.07 6.79
N LEU A 75 5.43 3.03 6.37
CA LEU A 75 5.82 3.15 4.96
C LEU A 75 6.55 1.89 4.46
N ILE A 76 7.43 1.32 5.27
CA ILE A 76 8.12 0.07 4.92
C ILE A 76 7.11 -1.08 4.85
N SER A 77 6.21 -1.21 5.82
CA SER A 77 5.17 -2.25 5.83
C SER A 77 4.29 -2.19 4.58
N ALA A 78 3.78 -1.00 4.23
CA ALA A 78 2.96 -0.80 3.04
C ALA A 78 3.75 -1.07 1.75
N TRP A 79 5.01 -0.63 1.67
CA TRP A 79 5.87 -0.92 0.54
C TRP A 79 6.10 -2.43 0.35
N VAL A 80 6.29 -3.16 1.45
CA VAL A 80 6.46 -4.62 1.43
C VAL A 80 5.21 -5.32 0.91
N GLU A 81 4.04 -5.00 1.46
CA GLU A 81 2.80 -5.65 1.03
C GLU A 81 2.42 -5.28 -0.41
N CYS A 82 2.58 -4.01 -0.81
CA CYS A 82 2.39 -3.60 -2.21
C CYS A 82 3.36 -4.33 -3.14
N SER A 83 4.62 -4.53 -2.73
CA SER A 83 5.61 -5.27 -3.53
C SER A 83 5.22 -6.74 -3.71
N CYS A 84 4.79 -7.40 -2.63
CA CYS A 84 4.27 -8.76 -2.70
C CYS A 84 3.05 -8.86 -3.62
N PHE A 85 2.06 -7.98 -3.43
CA PHE A 85 0.86 -7.93 -4.26
C PHE A 85 1.20 -7.70 -5.75
N CYS A 86 2.07 -6.73 -6.06
CA CYS A 86 2.54 -6.45 -7.42
C CYS A 86 3.17 -7.67 -8.08
N ARG A 87 3.98 -8.42 -7.34
CA ARG A 87 4.67 -9.62 -7.84
C ARG A 87 3.71 -10.77 -8.07
N GLU A 88 2.75 -10.98 -7.18
CA GLU A 88 1.78 -12.08 -7.28
C GLU A 88 0.73 -11.83 -8.38
N CYS A 89 0.44 -10.57 -8.67
CA CYS A 89 -0.62 -10.17 -9.60
C CYS A 89 -0.11 -9.51 -10.89
N GLU A 90 1.18 -9.62 -11.21
CA GLU A 90 1.86 -8.87 -12.28
C GLU A 90 1.09 -8.87 -13.62
N THR A 91 0.50 -10.00 -14.00
CA THR A 91 -0.25 -10.12 -15.26
C THR A 91 -1.60 -9.40 -15.21
N ASP A 92 -2.33 -9.54 -14.10
CA ASP A 92 -3.69 -9.01 -13.94
C ASP A 92 -3.69 -7.48 -13.74
N LEU A 93 -2.61 -6.91 -13.20
CA LEU A 93 -2.47 -5.46 -12.95
C LEU A 93 -2.44 -4.61 -14.24
N THR A 94 -2.19 -5.22 -15.39
CA THR A 94 -2.04 -4.51 -16.67
C THR A 94 -3.34 -3.88 -17.20
N HIS A 95 -4.48 -4.21 -16.59
CA HIS A 95 -5.80 -3.75 -17.01
C HIS A 95 -6.22 -2.38 -16.43
N LEU A 96 -5.53 -1.89 -15.39
CA LEU A 96 -5.79 -0.59 -14.76
C LEU A 96 -4.50 0.22 -14.69
N ASP A 97 -4.61 1.52 -14.42
CA ASP A 97 -3.44 2.31 -14.08
C ASP A 97 -2.86 1.92 -12.70
N ASP A 98 -1.56 2.12 -12.54
CA ASP A 98 -0.83 1.67 -11.34
C ASP A 98 -1.37 2.31 -10.04
N GLU A 99 -1.77 3.58 -10.06
CA GLU A 99 -2.31 4.23 -8.85
C GLU A 99 -3.71 3.68 -8.54
N ARG A 100 -4.53 3.41 -9.55
CA ARG A 100 -5.85 2.76 -9.38
C ARG A 100 -5.72 1.35 -8.81
N ASN A 101 -4.78 0.55 -9.31
CA ASN A 101 -4.46 -0.76 -8.73
C ASN A 101 -4.12 -0.67 -7.24
N GLY A 102 -3.31 0.31 -6.84
CA GLY A 102 -3.02 0.56 -5.43
C GLY A 102 -4.26 0.90 -4.61
N HIS A 103 -5.08 1.81 -5.14
CA HIS A 103 -6.31 2.25 -4.51
C HIS A 103 -7.28 1.08 -4.29
N ASP A 104 -7.51 0.29 -5.33
CA ASP A 104 -8.48 -0.81 -5.28
C ASP A 104 -7.97 -2.00 -4.48
N PHE A 105 -6.64 -2.20 -4.40
CA PHE A 105 -6.05 -3.14 -3.45
C PHE A 105 -6.42 -2.79 -2.01
N TRP A 106 -6.26 -1.52 -1.60
CA TRP A 106 -6.64 -1.07 -0.26
C TRP A 106 -8.14 -1.24 0.01
N LEU A 107 -9.01 -0.87 -0.93
CA LEU A 107 -10.46 -1.01 -0.75
C LEU A 107 -10.87 -2.48 -0.63
N THR A 108 -10.31 -3.32 -1.50
CA THR A 108 -10.61 -4.75 -1.57
C THR A 108 -10.25 -5.44 -0.26
N ARG A 109 -9.03 -5.23 0.24
CA ARG A 109 -8.56 -5.89 1.47
C ARG A 109 -9.34 -5.46 2.72
N ASN A 110 -9.96 -4.28 2.70
CA ASN A 110 -10.72 -3.71 3.81
C ASN A 110 -12.24 -3.73 3.57
N HIS A 111 -12.70 -4.47 2.55
CA HIS A 111 -14.11 -4.62 2.22
C HIS A 111 -14.86 -3.28 2.04
N HIS A 112 -14.19 -2.30 1.44
CA HIS A 112 -14.74 -0.98 1.11
C HIS A 112 -15.10 -0.83 -0.38
N GLY A 113 -15.29 -1.96 -1.07
CA GLY A 113 -15.39 -2.01 -2.53
C GLY A 113 -14.04 -2.37 -3.16
N GLY A 114 -13.78 -1.90 -4.37
CA GLY A 114 -12.47 -2.04 -5.04
C GLY A 114 -12.61 -2.58 -6.46
N TYR A 115 -11.81 -3.59 -6.82
CA TYR A 115 -11.72 -4.08 -8.21
C TYR A 115 -13.06 -4.48 -8.84
N LEU A 116 -14.03 -4.96 -8.05
CA LEU A 116 -15.35 -5.33 -8.57
C LEU A 116 -16.25 -4.13 -8.92
N ASP A 117 -15.86 -2.92 -8.50
CA ASP A 117 -16.55 -1.68 -8.86
C ASP A 117 -16.01 -1.09 -10.18
N GLU A 118 -14.94 -1.66 -10.73
CA GLU A 118 -14.35 -1.21 -11.98
C GLU A 118 -15.25 -1.46 -13.18
N SER A 119 -15.44 -0.42 -13.99
CA SER A 119 -16.22 -0.48 -15.22
C SER A 119 -15.35 -0.94 -16.39
N VAL A 120 -15.04 -2.24 -16.43
CA VAL A 120 -14.33 -2.88 -17.53
C VAL A 120 -15.29 -3.41 -18.60
N ASN A 121 -14.83 -3.51 -19.86
CA ASN A 121 -15.69 -3.83 -21.01
C ASN A 121 -15.20 -5.01 -21.87
N ASP A 122 -14.30 -5.84 -21.33
CA ASP A 122 -13.86 -7.10 -21.95
C ASP A 122 -13.73 -8.23 -20.93
N GLU A 123 -13.93 -9.47 -21.39
CA GLU A 123 -13.89 -10.67 -20.52
C GLU A 123 -12.52 -10.89 -19.84
N PRO A 124 -11.37 -10.68 -20.51
CA PRO A 124 -10.06 -10.75 -19.84
C PRO A 124 -9.92 -9.79 -18.65
N ALA A 125 -10.34 -8.53 -18.81
CA ALA A 125 -10.29 -7.54 -17.74
C ALA A 125 -11.23 -7.90 -16.59
N GLU A 126 -12.44 -8.39 -16.87
CA GLU A 126 -13.35 -8.86 -15.83
C GLU A 126 -12.76 -10.05 -15.04
N PHE A 127 -12.13 -10.99 -15.74
CA PHE A 127 -11.43 -12.10 -15.10
C PHE A 127 -10.26 -11.60 -14.23
N ALA A 128 -9.47 -10.65 -14.72
CA ALA A 128 -8.39 -10.03 -13.96
C ALA A 128 -8.92 -9.35 -12.69
N MET A 129 -10.03 -8.60 -12.76
CA MET A 129 -10.62 -7.96 -11.58
C MET A 129 -11.01 -8.99 -10.52
N GLN A 130 -11.60 -10.12 -10.91
CA GLN A 130 -11.93 -11.20 -9.97
C GLN A 130 -10.69 -11.83 -9.31
N GLN A 131 -9.60 -11.97 -10.07
CA GLN A 131 -8.34 -12.51 -9.55
C GLN A 131 -7.69 -11.53 -8.57
N LEU A 132 -7.66 -10.24 -8.92
CA LEU A 132 -7.18 -9.17 -8.06
C LEU A 132 -8.02 -9.02 -6.77
N THR A 133 -9.35 -9.20 -6.85
CA THR A 133 -10.22 -9.25 -5.67
C THR A 133 -9.79 -10.36 -4.71
N ARG A 134 -9.68 -11.60 -5.22
CA ARG A 134 -9.29 -12.76 -4.40
C ARG A 134 -7.90 -12.58 -3.78
N ALA A 135 -6.96 -12.07 -4.57
CA ALA A 135 -5.62 -11.79 -4.10
C ALA A 135 -5.65 -10.72 -3.00
N GLY A 136 -6.33 -9.58 -3.22
CA GLY A 136 -6.43 -8.49 -2.26
C GLY A 136 -7.05 -8.91 -0.93
N GLU A 137 -8.16 -9.66 -0.97
CA GLU A 137 -8.81 -10.21 0.23
C GLU A 137 -7.88 -11.13 1.04
N SER A 138 -6.96 -11.84 0.38
CA SER A 138 -6.04 -12.77 1.06
C SER A 138 -5.00 -12.08 1.96
N PHE A 139 -4.73 -10.78 1.75
CA PHE A 139 -3.83 -9.99 2.60
C PHE A 139 -4.47 -9.60 3.94
N GLY A 140 -5.80 -9.68 4.03
CA GLY A 140 -6.58 -9.33 5.22
C GLY A 140 -6.66 -7.84 5.52
N GLU A 141 -7.57 -7.49 6.42
CA GLU A 141 -7.87 -6.11 6.83
C GLU A 141 -6.69 -5.44 7.56
N VAL A 142 -6.55 -4.13 7.36
CA VAL A 142 -5.56 -3.26 8.00
C VAL A 142 -6.19 -1.90 8.27
N ASP A 143 -5.91 -1.36 9.45
CA ASP A 143 -6.35 -0.04 9.85
C ASP A 143 -5.21 0.98 9.68
N LEU A 144 -5.56 2.20 9.28
CA LEU A 144 -4.70 3.37 9.36
C LEU A 144 -5.18 4.26 10.53
N TYR A 145 -4.30 4.56 11.47
CA TYR A 145 -4.64 5.33 12.67
C TYR A 145 -3.52 6.27 13.10
N ILE A 146 -3.83 7.23 13.96
CA ILE A 146 -2.83 8.15 14.54
C ILE A 146 -2.25 7.50 15.81
N GLY A 147 -0.94 7.30 15.83
CA GLY A 147 -0.22 6.73 16.97
C GLY A 147 0.15 7.77 18.05
N ASP A 148 0.69 7.28 19.16
CA ASP A 148 1.13 8.11 20.30
C ASP A 148 2.23 9.13 19.93
N ASP A 149 3.00 8.85 18.88
CA ASP A 149 4.04 9.73 18.36
C ASP A 149 3.49 10.81 17.40
N ARG A 150 2.16 10.86 17.24
CA ARG A 150 1.40 11.75 16.36
C ARG A 150 1.66 11.52 14.87
N LYS A 151 2.12 10.33 14.50
CA LYS A 151 2.23 9.89 13.11
C LYS A 151 1.13 8.92 12.75
N LEU A 152 0.98 8.69 11.44
CA LEU A 152 0.09 7.67 10.92
C LEU A 152 0.76 6.30 10.95
N HIS A 153 0.02 5.31 11.43
CA HIS A 153 0.45 3.94 11.59
C HIS A 153 -0.53 2.96 10.93
N PHE A 154 0.02 1.90 10.33
CA PHE A 154 -0.75 0.75 9.86
C PHE A 154 -0.76 -0.34 10.93
N SER A 155 -1.92 -0.96 11.17
CA SER A 155 -2.04 -1.99 12.22
C SER A 155 -1.22 -3.28 11.98
N ASN A 156 -0.71 -3.48 10.75
CA ASN A 156 0.12 -4.63 10.38
C ASN A 156 1.64 -4.40 10.48
N GLU A 157 2.13 -3.25 10.96
CA GLU A 157 3.56 -2.93 11.04
C GLU A 157 4.44 -4.03 11.66
N SER A 158 3.92 -4.72 12.67
CA SER A 158 4.63 -5.78 13.40
C SER A 158 4.76 -7.11 12.64
N ARG A 159 3.99 -7.30 11.55
CA ARG A 159 4.06 -8.52 10.72
C ARG A 159 5.29 -8.53 9.80
N VAL A 160 5.93 -7.38 9.66
CA VAL A 160 7.05 -7.15 8.73
C VAL A 160 8.39 -6.96 9.49
N ALA A 161 8.35 -6.91 10.83
CA ALA A 161 9.50 -6.70 11.71
C ALA A 161 10.29 -7.98 12.03
#